data_AF-A0A2M7WF65-F1
#
_entry.id   AF-A0A2M7WF65-F1
#
_cell.length_a   1.000
_cell.length_b   1.000
_cell.length_c   1.000
_cell.angle_alpha   90.00
_cell.angle_beta   90.00
_cell.angle_gamma   90.00
#
_symmetry.space_group_name_H-M   'P 1'
#
loop_
_entity.id
_entity.type
_entity.pdbx_description
1 polymer ?
#
loop_
_entity_poly.entity_id
_entity_poly.type
_entity_poly.pdbx_seq_one_letter_code
_entity_poly.pdbx_strand_id
1 'polypeptide(L)'
;MGSLFPPVADLATLKNQLKRWTQGKKLEIADFNIAARLAWLGHAVLRKVDPEDPQVASWFVYIAPPTAMEQAMLELDEEWFDAIFLVDGDQAAALAKIIEEGVRARMGAIETLIGRDFYFEAFFHGEEDDGQ
;
A
#
# COMPACT_ATOMS: atom_id res chain seq x y z
N MET A 1 32.77 -7.71 -36.89
CA MET A 1 32.24 -8.01 -35.54
C MET A 1 31.76 -6.70 -34.93
N GLY A 2 30.45 -6.47 -34.93
CA GLY A 2 29.87 -5.34 -34.18
C GLY A 2 29.98 -5.62 -32.70
N SER A 3 30.41 -4.63 -31.91
CA SER A 3 30.43 -4.70 -30.45
C SER A 3 29.08 -5.21 -29.95
N LEU A 4 29.09 -6.38 -29.32
CA LEU A 4 27.91 -6.98 -28.65
C LEU A 4 27.55 -6.26 -27.34
N PHE A 5 28.34 -5.27 -26.94
CA PHE A 5 28.07 -4.46 -25.77
C PHE A 5 27.47 -3.13 -26.20
N PRO A 6 26.30 -2.74 -25.64
CA PRO A 6 25.82 -1.37 -25.78
C PRO A 6 26.93 -0.42 -25.34
N PRO A 7 27.01 0.80 -25.92
CA PRO A 7 27.99 1.80 -25.50
C PRO A 7 27.95 1.89 -23.97
N VAL A 8 29.13 1.83 -23.33
CA VAL A 8 29.26 1.90 -21.87
C VAL A 8 28.35 3.01 -21.39
N ALA A 9 27.26 2.65 -20.70
CA ALA A 9 26.33 3.62 -20.16
C ALA A 9 27.16 4.64 -19.39
N ASP A 10 26.92 5.93 -19.64
CA ASP A 10 27.67 7.02 -19.00
C ASP A 10 27.82 6.71 -17.50
N LEU A 11 29.06 6.66 -17.02
CA LEU A 11 29.40 6.26 -15.67
C LEU A 11 28.62 7.09 -14.63
N ALA A 12 28.33 8.35 -14.94
CA ALA A 12 27.50 9.20 -14.09
C ALA A 12 26.05 8.70 -14.01
N THR A 13 25.47 8.28 -15.14
CA THR A 13 24.13 7.68 -15.20
C THR A 13 24.05 6.41 -14.36
N LEU A 14 25.04 5.50 -14.48
CA LEU A 14 25.09 4.28 -13.68
C LEU A 14 25.21 4.58 -12.19
N LYS A 15 26.06 5.54 -11.79
CA LYS A 15 26.18 5.96 -10.39
C LYS A 15 24.87 6.53 -9.85
N ASN A 16 24.16 7.32 -10.65
CA ASN A 16 22.87 7.88 -10.26
C ASN A 16 21.79 6.80 -10.10
N GLN A 17 21.74 5.84 -11.02
CA GLN A 17 20.85 4.69 -10.91
C GLN A 17 21.16 3.86 -9.67
N LEU A 18 22.43 3.55 -9.41
CA LEU A 18 22.84 2.81 -8.22
C LEU A 18 22.48 3.57 -6.93
N LYS A 19 22.68 4.89 -6.90
CA LYS A 19 22.27 5.72 -5.75
C LYS A 19 20.76 5.66 -5.53
N ARG A 20 19.98 5.73 -6.59
CA ARG A 20 18.52 5.59 -6.51
C ARG A 20 18.13 4.20 -5.98
N TRP A 21 18.76 3.14 -6.46
CA TRP A 21 18.52 1.76 -5.99
C TRP A 21 18.92 1.53 -4.54
N THR A 22 19.98 2.17 -4.06
CA THR A 22 20.46 2.01 -2.68
C THR A 22 19.71 2.89 -1.68
N GLN A 23 19.34 4.12 -2.05
CA GLN A 23 18.75 5.11 -1.14
C GLN A 23 17.24 5.31 -1.31
N GLY A 24 16.69 4.95 -2.47
CA GLY A 24 15.30 5.20 -2.82
C GLY A 24 15.05 6.64 -3.25
N LYS A 25 13.77 6.97 -3.42
CA LYS A 25 13.31 8.33 -3.74
C LYS A 25 12.11 8.66 -2.87
N LYS A 26 12.08 9.86 -2.28
CA LYS A 26 10.85 10.37 -1.67
C LYS A 26 9.77 10.54 -2.74
N LEU A 27 8.61 9.95 -2.50
CA LEU A 27 7.38 10.31 -3.17
C LEU A 27 7.03 11.76 -2.84
N GLU A 28 6.43 12.44 -3.81
CA GLU A 28 5.84 13.75 -3.56
C GLU A 28 4.67 13.62 -2.57
N ILE A 29 4.29 14.73 -1.93
CA ILE A 29 3.29 14.71 -0.86
C ILE A 29 1.95 14.13 -1.35
N ALA A 30 1.53 14.46 -2.57
CA ALA A 30 0.29 13.94 -3.15
C ALA A 30 0.36 12.42 -3.32
N ASP A 31 1.42 11.94 -3.98
CA ASP A 31 1.65 10.51 -4.24
C ASP A 31 1.77 9.72 -2.94
N PHE A 32 2.51 10.24 -1.96
CA PHE A 32 2.66 9.60 -0.66
C PHE A 32 1.30 9.44 0.04
N ASN A 33 0.43 10.45 -0.03
CA ASN A 33 -0.89 10.38 0.58
C ASN A 33 -1.81 9.37 -0.14
N ILE A 34 -1.71 9.22 -1.45
CA ILE A 34 -2.44 8.17 -2.19
C ILE A 34 -1.92 6.79 -1.78
N ALA A 35 -0.59 6.59 -1.82
CA ALA A 35 0.05 5.37 -1.35
C ALA A 35 -0.32 5.03 0.10
N ALA A 36 -0.37 6.02 0.98
CA ALA A 36 -0.75 5.87 2.38
C ALA A 36 -2.20 5.40 2.55
N ARG A 37 -3.15 5.97 1.79
CA ARG A 37 -4.57 5.53 1.84
C ARG A 37 -4.72 4.10 1.35
N LEU A 38 -4.04 3.75 0.27
CA LEU A 38 -4.03 2.39 -0.27
C LEU A 38 -3.34 1.40 0.67
N ALA A 39 -2.22 1.81 1.29
CA ALA A 39 -1.53 1.05 2.33
C ALA A 39 -2.41 0.82 3.54
N TRP A 40 -3.12 1.87 3.99
CA TRP A 40 -4.10 1.76 5.05
C TRP A 40 -5.13 0.71 4.67
N LEU A 41 -5.74 0.77 3.49
CA LEU A 41 -6.75 -0.19 3.00
C LEU A 41 -6.25 -1.64 2.83
N GLY A 42 -4.93 -1.86 2.84
CA GLY A 42 -4.32 -3.18 2.71
C GLY A 42 -3.88 -3.54 1.29
N HIS A 43 -3.80 -2.56 0.40
CA HIS A 43 -3.31 -2.74 -0.98
C HIS A 43 -1.80 -2.61 -1.11
N ALA A 44 -1.09 -2.09 -0.09
CA ALA A 44 0.36 -1.93 -0.16
C ALA A 44 1.14 -3.09 0.47
N VAL A 45 2.21 -3.51 -0.20
CA VAL A 45 3.20 -4.46 0.32
C VAL A 45 4.59 -3.81 0.30
N LEU A 46 5.28 -3.86 1.43
CA LEU A 46 6.63 -3.31 1.59
C LEU A 46 7.68 -4.42 1.58
N ARG A 47 8.75 -4.23 0.82
CA ARG A 47 9.93 -5.11 0.84
C ARG A 47 11.21 -4.31 0.69
N LYS A 48 12.17 -4.53 1.60
CA LYS A 48 13.50 -3.94 1.47
C LYS A 48 14.16 -4.43 0.18
N VAL A 49 14.76 -3.53 -0.59
CA VAL A 49 15.33 -3.86 -1.91
C VAL A 49 16.42 -4.92 -1.79
N ASP A 50 17.33 -4.71 -0.85
CA ASP A 50 18.33 -5.70 -0.46
C ASP A 50 18.31 -5.82 1.07
N PRO A 51 17.73 -6.90 1.62
CA PRO A 51 17.71 -7.12 3.06
C PRO A 51 19.07 -7.52 3.62
N GLU A 52 19.97 -8.08 2.81
CA GLU A 52 21.29 -8.56 3.24
C GLU A 52 22.32 -7.43 3.30
N ASP A 53 22.17 -6.41 2.46
CA ASP A 53 23.04 -5.22 2.48
C ASP A 53 22.54 -4.16 3.49
N PRO A 54 23.30 -3.85 4.56
CA PRO A 54 22.94 -2.79 5.50
C PRO A 54 23.08 -1.37 4.92
N GLN A 55 23.78 -1.18 3.79
CA GLN A 55 23.92 0.13 3.14
C GLN A 55 22.73 0.48 2.24
N VAL A 56 21.93 -0.52 1.87
CA VAL A 56 20.68 -0.32 1.14
C VAL A 56 19.61 0.11 2.13
N ALA A 57 19.12 1.34 1.98
CA ALA A 57 18.06 1.92 2.79
C ALA A 57 16.72 1.99 2.05
N SER A 58 16.70 1.65 0.76
CA SER A 58 15.54 1.72 -0.10
C SER A 58 14.58 0.55 0.07
N TRP A 59 13.32 0.79 -0.26
CA TRP A 59 12.23 -0.18 -0.18
C TRP A 59 11.39 -0.15 -1.44
N PHE A 60 10.96 -1.32 -1.86
CA PHE A 60 9.86 -1.48 -2.78
C PHE A 60 8.53 -1.32 -2.05
N VAL A 61 7.63 -0.55 -2.65
CA VAL A 61 6.22 -0.48 -2.31
C VAL A 61 5.45 -0.98 -3.52
N TYR A 62 4.88 -2.17 -3.41
CA TYR A 62 3.94 -2.67 -4.39
C TYR A 62 2.52 -2.27 -4.00
N ILE A 63 1.75 -1.76 -4.96
CA ILE A 63 0.33 -1.40 -4.80
C ILE A 63 -0.51 -2.37 -5.63
N ALA A 64 -1.22 -3.25 -4.94
CA ALA A 64 -2.22 -4.11 -5.56
C ALA A 64 -3.37 -3.27 -6.13
N PRO A 65 -3.99 -3.69 -7.26
CA PRO A 65 -5.13 -2.99 -7.82
C PRO A 65 -6.28 -2.87 -6.81
N PRO A 66 -6.74 -1.64 -6.50
CA PRO A 66 -7.88 -1.43 -5.62
C PRO A 66 -9.18 -1.86 -6.29
N THR A 67 -10.22 -2.10 -5.50
CA THR A 67 -11.57 -2.39 -6.01
C THR A 67 -12.15 -1.16 -6.74
N ALA A 68 -13.11 -1.38 -7.65
CA ALA A 68 -13.76 -0.27 -8.36
C ALA A 68 -14.41 0.76 -7.42
N MET A 69 -14.91 0.32 -6.26
CA MET A 69 -15.47 1.22 -5.26
C MET A 69 -14.40 2.12 -4.63
N GLU A 70 -13.25 1.55 -4.26
CA GLU A 70 -12.13 2.31 -3.70
C GLU A 70 -11.53 3.27 -4.72
N GLN A 71 -11.43 2.86 -5.99
CA GLN A 71 -11.02 3.73 -7.10
C GLN A 71 -11.91 4.96 -7.20
N ALA A 72 -13.23 4.77 -7.17
CA ALA A 72 -14.19 5.87 -7.24
C ALA A 72 -14.14 6.77 -6.00
N MET A 73 -13.96 6.19 -4.80
CA MET A 73 -13.94 6.96 -3.54
C MET A 73 -12.64 7.76 -3.34
N LEU A 74 -11.52 7.26 -3.85
CA LEU A 74 -10.21 7.87 -3.70
C LEU A 74 -9.78 8.69 -4.92
N GLU A 75 -10.60 8.76 -5.96
CA GLU A 75 -10.31 9.46 -7.22
C GLU A 75 -8.95 9.02 -7.80
N LEU A 76 -8.74 7.70 -7.92
CA LEU A 76 -7.45 7.14 -8.32
C LEU A 76 -7.28 7.11 -9.84
N ASP A 77 -6.09 7.52 -10.28
CA ASP A 77 -5.63 7.35 -11.64
C ASP A 77 -5.09 5.93 -11.89
N GLU A 78 -5.17 5.48 -13.16
CA GLU A 78 -4.74 4.13 -13.58
C GLU A 78 -3.26 3.83 -13.27
N GLU A 79 -2.43 4.87 -13.12
CA GLU A 79 -1.02 4.72 -12.77
C GLU A 79 -0.78 4.09 -11.39
N TRP A 80 -1.79 4.05 -10.53
CA TRP A 80 -1.73 3.42 -9.21
C TRP A 80 -2.07 1.93 -9.23
N PHE A 81 -2.54 1.41 -10.36
CA PHE A 81 -2.98 0.03 -10.48
C PHE A 81 -1.78 -0.85 -10.82
N ASP A 82 -1.47 -1.84 -9.97
CA ASP A 82 -0.34 -2.76 -10.15
C ASP A 82 1.02 -2.04 -10.18
N ALA A 83 1.15 -0.96 -9.40
CA ALA A 83 2.32 -0.09 -9.41
C ALA A 83 3.40 -0.54 -8.43
N ILE A 84 4.67 -0.31 -8.78
CA ILE A 84 5.82 -0.47 -7.88
C ILE A 84 6.56 0.86 -7.74
N PHE A 85 6.66 1.32 -6.51
CA PHE A 85 7.44 2.49 -6.14
C PHE A 85 8.72 2.08 -5.42
N LEU A 86 9.77 2.87 -5.61
CA LEU A 86 11.03 2.73 -4.88
C LEU A 86 11.18 3.93 -3.95
N VAL A 87 10.97 3.69 -2.66
CA VAL A 87 10.97 4.72 -1.62
C VAL A 87 12.19 4.63 -0.72
N ASP A 88 12.48 5.70 -0.01
CA ASP A 88 13.50 5.68 1.03
C ASP A 88 13.00 5.04 2.34
N GLY A 89 13.94 4.80 3.26
CA GLY A 89 13.65 4.15 4.53
C GLY A 89 12.69 4.93 5.42
N ASP A 90 12.68 6.26 5.38
CA ASP A 90 11.81 7.08 6.22
C ASP A 90 10.35 6.94 5.78
N GLN A 91 10.08 7.07 4.47
CA GLN A 91 8.74 6.88 3.92
C GLN A 91 8.29 5.42 4.03
N ALA A 92 9.19 4.45 3.87
CA ALA A 92 8.87 3.04 4.09
C ALA A 92 8.44 2.78 5.55
N ALA A 93 9.16 3.33 6.52
CA ALA A 93 8.81 3.19 7.93
C ALA A 93 7.47 3.87 8.28
N ALA A 94 7.17 5.01 7.66
CA ALA A 94 5.88 5.67 7.82
C ALA A 94 4.74 4.82 7.23
N LEU A 95 4.90 4.29 6.02
CA LEU A 95 3.93 3.40 5.39
C LEU A 95 3.71 2.12 6.22
N ALA A 96 4.76 1.54 6.80
CA ALA A 96 4.64 0.35 7.64
C ALA A 96 3.72 0.59 8.85
N LYS A 97 3.84 1.76 9.49
CA LYS A 97 2.94 2.15 10.60
C LYS A 97 1.50 2.31 10.13
N ILE A 98 1.29 2.94 8.98
CA ILE A 98 -0.05 3.14 8.40
C ILE A 98 -0.71 1.80 8.05
N ILE A 99 0.07 0.83 7.55
CA ILE A 99 -0.41 -0.54 7.32
C ILE A 99 -0.86 -1.18 8.63
N GLU A 100 -0.06 -1.09 9.69
CA GLU A 100 -0.41 -1.64 11.01
C GLU A 100 -1.69 -1.00 11.56
N GLU A 101 -1.81 0.33 11.48
CA GLU A 101 -2.99 1.08 11.89
C GLU A 101 -4.24 0.63 11.12
N GLY A 102 -4.13 0.51 9.80
CA GLY A 102 -5.23 0.06 8.95
C GLY A 102 -5.68 -1.36 9.28
N VAL A 103 -4.74 -2.30 9.39
CA VAL A 103 -5.03 -3.67 9.77
C VAL A 103 -5.75 -3.71 11.11
N ARG A 104 -5.25 -3.01 12.13
CA ARG A 104 -5.88 -2.98 13.46
C ARG A 104 -7.31 -2.43 13.40
N ALA A 105 -7.52 -1.32 12.70
CA ALA A 105 -8.84 -0.71 12.58
C ALA A 105 -9.84 -1.63 11.86
N ARG A 106 -9.44 -2.25 10.75
CA ARG A 106 -10.31 -3.18 10.02
C ARG A 106 -10.61 -4.45 10.80
N MET A 107 -9.64 -5.02 11.52
CA MET A 107 -9.88 -6.18 12.37
C MET A 107 -10.96 -5.87 13.41
N GLY A 108 -10.88 -4.72 14.11
CA GLY A 108 -11.92 -4.34 15.07
C GLY A 108 -13.31 -4.16 14.45
N ALA A 109 -13.39 -3.59 13.25
CA ALA A 109 -14.64 -3.48 12.51
C ALA A 109 -15.20 -4.86 12.10
N ILE A 110 -14.34 -5.77 11.65
CA ILE A 110 -14.70 -7.14 11.28
C ILE A 110 -15.16 -7.94 12.51
N GLU A 111 -14.46 -7.84 13.64
CA GLU A 111 -14.87 -8.49 14.90
C GLU A 111 -16.26 -8.03 15.34
N THR A 112 -16.52 -6.72 15.26
CA THR A 112 -17.84 -6.14 15.53
C THR A 112 -18.90 -6.69 14.59
N LEU A 113 -18.56 -6.82 13.29
CA LEU A 113 -19.45 -7.36 12.27
C LEU A 113 -19.80 -8.84 12.52
N ILE A 114 -18.80 -9.65 12.86
CA ILE A 114 -18.95 -11.09 13.11
C ILE A 114 -19.87 -11.34 14.31
N GLY A 115 -19.80 -10.50 15.34
CA GLY A 115 -20.64 -10.62 16.53
C GLY A 115 -22.10 -10.20 16.33
N ARG A 116 -22.47 -9.66 15.17
CA ARG A 116 -23.79 -9.07 14.93
C ARG A 116 -24.76 -10.08 14.33
N ASP A 117 -25.93 -10.25 14.94
CA ASP A 117 -27.02 -11.06 14.41
C ASP A 117 -27.98 -10.22 13.57
N PHE A 118 -27.59 -10.00 12.31
CA PHE A 118 -28.39 -9.24 11.35
C PHE A 118 -29.79 -9.81 11.12
N TYR A 119 -29.94 -11.12 11.21
CA TYR A 119 -31.23 -11.77 10.96
C TYR A 119 -32.20 -11.51 12.11
N PHE A 120 -31.73 -11.70 13.35
CA PHE A 120 -32.55 -11.42 14.52
C PHE A 120 -32.93 -9.93 14.60
N GLU A 121 -31.98 -9.02 14.38
CA GLU A 121 -32.25 -7.57 14.36
C GLU A 121 -33.31 -7.15 13.33
N ALA A 122 -33.28 -7.76 12.13
CA ALA A 122 -34.17 -7.37 11.03
C ALA A 122 -35.55 -8.04 11.10
N PHE A 123 -35.68 -9.21 11.72
CA PHE A 123 -36.88 -10.04 11.59
C PHE A 123 -37.48 -10.54 12.91
N PHE A 124 -36.76 -10.46 14.03
CA PHE A 124 -37.31 -10.68 15.37
C PHE A 124 -37.56 -9.34 16.05
N HIS A 125 -38.68 -8.73 15.71
CA HIS A 125 -39.34 -7.78 16.59
C HIS A 125 -40.14 -8.66 17.54
N GLY A 126 -39.71 -8.75 18.81
CA GLY A 126 -40.37 -9.60 19.80
C GLY A 126 -41.88 -9.39 19.71
N GLU A 127 -42.65 -10.49 19.77
CA GLU A 127 -44.12 -10.45 19.78
C GLU A 127 -44.55 -9.19 20.52
N GLU A 128 -45.10 -8.23 19.77
CA GLU A 128 -45.82 -7.14 20.41
C GLU A 128 -46.81 -7.85 21.33
N ASP A 129 -46.71 -7.51 22.61
CA ASP A 129 -47.60 -7.92 23.68
C ASP A 129 -49.00 -7.43 23.32
N ASP A 130 -49.63 -8.10 22.35
CA ASP A 130 -51.06 -8.07 22.08
C ASP A 130 -51.73 -8.90 23.18
N GLY A 131 -51.58 -8.43 24.40
CA GLY A 131 -52.51 -8.70 25.47
C GLY A 131 -53.87 -8.12 25.09
N GLN A 132 -54.67 -8.91 24.38
CA GLN A 132 -56.14 -8.86 24.38
C GLN A 132 -56.78 -10.13 23.83
#